data_AF-A0A3B8RGF3-F1
#
_entry.id   AF-A0A3B8RGF3-F1
#
_cell.length_a   1.000
_cell.length_b   1.000
_cell.length_c   1.000
_cell.angle_alpha   90.00
_cell.angle_beta   90.00
_cell.angle_gamma   90.00
#
_symmetry.space_group_name_H-M   'P 1'
#
loop_
_entity.id
_entity.type
_entity.pdbx_description
1 polymer ?
#
loop_
_entity_poly.entity_id
_entity_poly.type
_entity_poly.pdbx_seq_one_letter_code
_entity_poly.pdbx_strand_id
1 'polypeptide(L)'
;MKRDDQKDFGVRPAQHLLPWREPAAPKPAATVLLLRDGEAGLEVLMTRRSTKASFAPGAFVFPGGVVDEADAIALHLDPNLLSSDRLANWQGLSLDEQEQLHRIYAQAALREAWEEVHLLLVRAVNEASRDVNQASKLDFDALDPKLGGLSRHPIEGFAQALSNRGLVADIDAVRSFSHWTTDRDLPKRFDVRFLVARAPIGQVPVADENEQFEPCWVQPAAALERHGKGLFYMIFPTIRTLKQLSHFKCVDDVLSESDRLFKQGKLWRSCPRGGFVLGKDERFTEDDMQFAELELVTPDGQLVHKLDWQHESPVGLLRYLYRYTAPNPGRMTGPGTNTYLLGQEGDWTVIDPGPAISAHVERLRSFTKDKVTRILCTHSHLDHSPAAFALQAAIEEAQGVRIPILGRASGPSIGADQAFSPDQTLEDGDRIRICDDVHLRVIHTPGHASNHLCFLLEEDGILLSGDHVMNGSTVVINPPDGDMFAYIASLERLERMHLNYILPAHGYVLGKPAQEIRKLIRHRLLRESKVFESLKRLCTDYPDQASDKGFTVEEIVPGAYQDVAISLHGLAARSLFAHLLKLKQDGKVFTDGKAWSVSSLA
;
A
#
# COMPACT_ATOMS: atom_id res chain seq x y z
N MET A 1 -13.51 24.76 -22.14
CA MET A 1 -12.31 24.82 -21.30
C MET A 1 -12.73 24.62 -19.85
N LYS A 2 -12.76 23.38 -19.39
CA LYS A 2 -12.75 22.91 -17.99
C LYS A 2 -12.33 21.44 -18.07
N ARG A 3 -11.02 21.19 -17.93
CA ARG A 3 -10.33 19.89 -18.02
C ARG A 3 -9.43 19.69 -16.79
N ASP A 4 -9.83 20.24 -15.63
CA ASP A 4 -9.01 20.24 -14.42
C ASP A 4 -9.41 19.17 -13.39
N ASP A 5 -10.43 18.34 -13.68
CA ASP A 5 -10.91 17.28 -12.76
C ASP A 5 -10.46 15.86 -13.14
N GLN A 6 -9.62 15.70 -14.16
CA GLN A 6 -8.81 14.48 -14.23
C GLN A 6 -7.85 14.55 -13.05
N LYS A 7 -8.20 13.89 -11.94
CA LYS A 7 -7.30 13.69 -10.80
C LYS A 7 -5.92 13.40 -11.37
N ASP A 8 -4.97 14.29 -11.10
CA ASP A 8 -3.61 14.16 -11.58
C ASP A 8 -3.02 12.92 -10.92
N PHE A 9 -3.12 11.77 -11.60
CA PHE A 9 -2.46 10.54 -11.19
C PHE A 9 -0.96 10.61 -11.44
N GLY A 10 -0.41 11.80 -11.70
CA GLY A 10 0.99 12.07 -11.93
C GLY A 10 1.47 11.74 -13.33
N VAL A 11 0.58 11.27 -14.21
CA VAL A 11 0.92 10.85 -15.58
C VAL A 11 0.05 11.61 -16.56
N ARG A 12 0.69 12.12 -17.61
CA ARG A 12 -0.01 12.88 -18.65
C ARG A 12 -1.03 11.98 -19.36
N PRO A 13 -2.27 12.45 -19.64
CA PRO A 13 -3.31 11.62 -20.26
C PRO A 13 -2.93 10.98 -21.60
N ALA A 14 -2.00 11.59 -22.36
CA ALA A 14 -1.51 11.06 -23.63
C ALA A 14 -0.66 9.78 -23.49
N GLN A 15 -0.19 9.47 -22.28
CA GLN A 15 0.61 8.29 -21.96
C GLN A 15 -0.24 7.10 -21.50
N HIS A 16 -1.51 7.29 -21.16
CA HIS A 16 -2.36 6.17 -20.73
C HIS A 16 -2.60 5.18 -21.87
N LEU A 17 -2.61 3.88 -21.55
CA LEU A 17 -2.89 2.81 -22.52
C LEU A 17 -4.34 2.83 -23.01
N LEU A 18 -5.26 3.26 -22.14
CA LEU A 18 -6.69 3.21 -22.37
C LEU A 18 -7.27 4.63 -22.36
N PRO A 19 -8.33 4.87 -23.15
CA PRO A 19 -9.08 6.10 -23.03
C PRO A 19 -9.75 6.18 -21.65
N TRP A 20 -9.78 7.38 -21.06
CA TRP A 20 -10.41 7.63 -19.78
C TRP A 20 -11.91 7.29 -19.81
N ARG A 21 -12.36 6.51 -18.82
CA ARG A 21 -13.78 6.21 -18.57
C ARG A 21 -14.19 6.80 -17.23
N GLU A 22 -15.10 7.76 -17.23
CA GLU A 22 -15.57 8.40 -16.01
C GLU A 22 -16.25 7.37 -15.07
N PRO A 23 -15.72 7.14 -13.86
CA PRO A 23 -16.34 6.22 -12.91
C PRO A 23 -17.67 6.77 -12.38
N ALA A 24 -18.60 5.89 -12.00
CA ALA A 24 -19.84 6.31 -11.37
C ALA A 24 -19.57 7.09 -10.06
N ALA A 25 -20.30 8.18 -9.80
CA ALA A 25 -20.14 8.93 -8.56
C ALA A 25 -20.55 8.07 -7.34
N PRO A 26 -19.71 7.99 -6.28
CA PRO A 26 -20.05 7.22 -5.10
C PRO A 26 -21.12 7.94 -4.27
N LYS A 27 -22.09 7.18 -3.73
CA LYS A 27 -23.11 7.69 -2.79
C LYS A 27 -22.61 7.58 -1.34
N PRO A 28 -22.85 8.57 -0.47
CA PRO A 28 -22.47 8.45 0.93
C PRO A 28 -23.23 7.32 1.61
N ALA A 29 -22.52 6.48 2.37
CA ALA A 29 -23.09 5.37 3.11
C ALA A 29 -22.39 5.18 4.47
N ALA A 30 -23.11 4.69 5.46
CA ALA A 30 -22.55 4.40 6.77
C ALA A 30 -22.79 2.95 7.12
N THR A 31 -21.82 2.32 7.76
CA THR A 31 -21.98 0.98 8.34
C THR A 31 -21.40 0.94 9.74
N VAL A 32 -22.05 0.22 10.65
CA VAL A 32 -21.62 0.10 12.04
C VAL A 32 -21.31 -1.34 12.40
N LEU A 33 -20.11 -1.53 12.93
CA LEU A 33 -19.64 -2.74 13.54
C LEU A 33 -19.99 -2.67 15.02
N LEU A 34 -21.07 -3.32 15.39
CA LEU A 34 -21.45 -3.49 16.79
C LEU A 34 -20.60 -4.61 17.39
N LEU A 35 -19.86 -4.28 18.44
CA LEU A 35 -18.85 -5.14 19.05
C LEU A 35 -19.24 -5.51 20.47
N ARG A 36 -18.94 -6.74 20.87
CA ARG A 36 -19.05 -7.19 22.27
C ARG A 36 -17.87 -8.08 22.65
N ASP A 37 -17.63 -8.18 23.95
CA ASP A 37 -16.67 -9.13 24.51
C ASP A 37 -17.43 -10.43 24.81
N GLY A 38 -17.25 -11.46 23.97
CA GLY A 38 -17.82 -12.80 24.17
C GLY A 38 -16.90 -13.69 25.01
N GLU A 39 -17.36 -14.91 25.32
CA GLU A 39 -16.59 -15.85 26.16
C GLU A 39 -15.20 -16.18 25.58
N ALA A 40 -15.09 -16.26 24.25
CA ALA A 40 -13.86 -16.58 23.55
C ALA A 40 -13.06 -15.34 23.09
N GLY A 41 -13.53 -14.12 23.40
CA GLY A 41 -12.91 -12.85 23.00
C GLY A 41 -13.85 -11.94 22.20
N LEU A 42 -13.27 -10.96 21.49
CA LEU A 42 -14.01 -9.98 20.69
C LEU A 42 -14.92 -10.65 19.63
N GLU A 43 -16.19 -10.27 19.64
CA GLU A 43 -17.20 -10.65 18.64
C GLU A 43 -17.78 -9.41 17.96
N VAL A 44 -18.17 -9.57 16.69
CA VAL A 44 -18.86 -8.55 15.90
C VAL A 44 -20.21 -9.09 15.42
N LEU A 45 -21.22 -8.22 15.42
CA LEU A 45 -22.52 -8.53 14.85
C LEU A 45 -22.46 -8.47 13.33
N MET A 46 -22.92 -9.53 12.67
CA MET A 46 -23.10 -9.58 11.23
C MET A 46 -24.48 -10.11 10.87
N THR A 47 -24.97 -9.72 9.70
CA THR A 47 -26.23 -10.19 9.12
C THR A 47 -26.01 -10.66 7.69
N ARG A 48 -26.89 -11.53 7.19
CA ARG A 48 -26.89 -11.97 5.80
C ARG A 48 -27.84 -11.10 4.99
N ARG A 49 -27.34 -10.46 3.93
CA ARG A 49 -28.18 -9.70 3.00
C ARG A 49 -29.15 -10.63 2.25
N SER A 50 -30.31 -10.10 1.91
CA SER A 50 -31.25 -10.71 0.97
C SER A 50 -30.56 -11.20 -0.31
N THR A 51 -30.97 -12.35 -0.82
CA THR A 51 -30.51 -12.85 -2.14
C THR A 51 -31.02 -11.98 -3.30
N LYS A 52 -32.01 -11.12 -3.04
CA LYS A 52 -32.56 -10.16 -4.00
C LYS A 52 -31.92 -8.77 -3.90
N ALA A 53 -30.95 -8.57 -3.00
CA ALA A 53 -30.32 -7.28 -2.80
C ALA A 53 -29.62 -6.79 -4.08
N SER A 54 -29.77 -5.50 -4.38
CA SER A 54 -29.22 -4.91 -5.61
C SER A 54 -27.69 -4.71 -5.59
N PHE A 55 -27.06 -4.95 -4.44
CA PHE A 55 -25.62 -4.93 -4.20
C PHE A 55 -25.29 -6.04 -3.19
N ALA A 56 -24.24 -6.82 -3.48
CA ALA A 56 -23.75 -7.94 -2.64
C ALA A 56 -24.84 -8.93 -2.14
N PRO A 57 -25.65 -9.53 -3.04
CA PRO A 57 -26.73 -10.45 -2.65
C PRO A 57 -26.19 -11.68 -1.89
N GLY A 58 -26.81 -12.02 -0.76
CA GLY A 58 -26.43 -13.18 0.06
C GLY A 58 -25.12 -13.03 0.84
N ALA A 59 -24.44 -11.88 0.78
CA ALA A 59 -23.22 -11.64 1.54
C ALA A 59 -23.54 -11.39 3.02
N PHE A 60 -22.65 -11.86 3.90
CA PHE A 60 -22.60 -11.42 5.28
C PHE A 60 -21.98 -10.03 5.36
N VAL A 61 -22.69 -9.10 5.99
CA VAL A 61 -22.33 -7.68 6.11
C VAL A 61 -22.56 -7.20 7.54
N PHE A 62 -22.15 -5.97 7.81
CA PHE A 62 -22.53 -5.25 9.02
C PHE A 62 -23.77 -4.40 8.72
N PRO A 63 -24.58 -4.05 9.75
CA PRO A 63 -25.69 -3.13 9.56
C PRO A 63 -25.25 -1.81 8.93
N GLY A 64 -26.03 -1.28 8.00
CA GLY A 64 -25.70 -0.04 7.32
C GLY A 64 -26.36 0.17 5.96
N GLY A 65 -26.40 1.45 5.57
CA GLY A 65 -27.10 1.90 4.38
C GLY A 65 -26.65 3.28 3.93
N VAL A 66 -27.46 3.90 3.08
CA VAL A 66 -27.19 5.21 2.48
C VAL A 66 -27.41 6.30 3.54
N VAL A 67 -26.54 7.31 3.54
CA VAL A 67 -26.73 8.50 4.38
C VAL A 67 -27.71 9.43 3.67
N ASP A 68 -28.79 9.80 4.37
CA ASP A 68 -29.83 10.70 3.88
C ASP A 68 -29.59 12.14 4.38
N GLU A 69 -30.07 13.14 3.64
CA GLU A 69 -30.03 14.54 4.10
C GLU A 69 -30.77 14.72 5.44
N ALA A 70 -31.81 13.91 5.70
CA ALA A 70 -32.52 13.86 6.96
C ALA A 70 -31.60 13.51 8.15
N ASP A 71 -30.52 12.76 7.95
CA ASP A 71 -29.54 12.44 9.01
C ASP A 71 -28.77 13.69 9.44
N ALA A 72 -28.46 14.60 8.51
CA ALA A 72 -27.84 15.88 8.82
C ALA A 72 -28.83 16.86 9.46
N ILE A 73 -30.05 16.94 8.90
CA ILE A 73 -31.12 17.82 9.39
C ILE A 73 -31.50 17.46 10.83
N ALA A 74 -31.56 16.16 11.17
CA ALA A 74 -31.85 15.67 12.53
C ALA A 74 -30.85 16.16 13.59
N LEU A 75 -29.62 16.49 13.17
CA LEU A 75 -28.56 17.02 14.03
C LEU A 75 -28.42 18.54 13.94
N HIS A 76 -29.29 19.22 13.17
CA HIS A 76 -29.16 20.64 12.83
C HIS A 76 -27.82 20.99 12.16
N LEU A 77 -27.31 20.09 11.31
CA LEU A 77 -26.07 20.25 10.55
C LEU A 77 -26.34 20.56 9.08
N ASP A 78 -25.34 21.12 8.38
CA ASP A 78 -25.44 21.45 6.96
C ASP A 78 -25.41 20.18 6.08
N PRO A 79 -26.50 19.86 5.34
CA PRO A 79 -26.53 18.69 4.46
C PRO A 79 -25.55 18.82 3.28
N ASN A 80 -25.08 20.02 2.91
CA ASN A 80 -24.13 20.19 1.82
C ASN A 80 -22.76 19.55 2.09
N LEU A 81 -22.47 19.20 3.35
CA LEU A 81 -21.31 18.40 3.72
C LEU A 81 -21.27 17.02 3.02
N LEU A 82 -22.43 16.49 2.60
CA LEU A 82 -22.57 15.22 1.89
C LEU A 82 -22.39 15.32 0.36
N SER A 83 -22.15 16.52 -0.18
CA SER A 83 -21.97 16.71 -1.62
C SER A 83 -20.73 15.98 -2.15
N SER A 84 -20.80 15.51 -3.41
CA SER A 84 -19.72 14.73 -4.03
C SER A 84 -18.37 15.45 -4.00
N ASP A 85 -18.35 16.77 -4.18
CA ASP A 85 -17.12 17.58 -4.15
C ASP A 85 -16.48 17.58 -2.75
N ARG A 86 -17.29 17.72 -1.70
CA ARG A 86 -16.83 17.73 -0.30
C ARG A 86 -16.33 16.36 0.14
N LEU A 87 -17.02 15.29 -0.25
CA LEU A 87 -16.59 13.93 0.03
C LEU A 87 -15.29 13.59 -0.72
N ALA A 88 -15.19 13.99 -1.99
CA ALA A 88 -13.98 13.81 -2.79
C ALA A 88 -12.77 14.56 -2.23
N ASN A 89 -12.99 15.73 -1.60
CA ASN A 89 -11.96 16.55 -0.96
C ASN A 89 -12.02 16.52 0.57
N TRP A 90 -12.45 15.41 1.17
CA TRP A 90 -12.57 15.27 2.62
C TRP A 90 -11.31 15.70 3.41
N GLN A 91 -10.12 15.41 2.87
CA GLN A 91 -8.84 15.79 3.49
C GLN A 91 -8.58 17.30 3.51
N GLY A 92 -9.17 18.05 2.58
CA GLY A 92 -9.10 19.50 2.54
C GLY A 92 -10.11 20.18 3.47
N LEU A 93 -11.02 19.42 4.09
CA LEU A 93 -11.96 19.95 5.07
C LEU A 93 -11.25 20.26 6.39
N SER A 94 -11.71 21.32 7.05
CA SER A 94 -11.30 21.65 8.42
C SER A 94 -11.65 20.52 9.39
N LEU A 95 -10.96 20.46 10.53
CA LEU A 95 -11.25 19.47 11.57
C LEU A 95 -12.70 19.54 12.06
N ASP A 96 -13.28 20.74 12.15
CA ASP A 96 -14.67 20.94 12.54
C ASP A 96 -15.65 20.35 11.50
N GLU A 97 -15.44 20.60 10.21
CA GLU A 97 -16.23 19.98 9.15
C GLU A 97 -16.08 18.44 9.15
N GLN A 98 -14.89 17.95 9.50
CA GLN A 98 -14.66 16.51 9.63
C GLN A 98 -15.41 15.90 10.83
N GLU A 99 -15.46 16.61 11.96
CA GLU A 99 -16.25 16.19 13.11
C GLU A 99 -17.75 16.24 12.82
N GLN A 100 -18.24 17.27 12.13
CA GLN A 100 -19.64 17.38 11.73
C GLN A 100 -20.07 16.24 10.81
N LEU A 101 -19.29 15.92 9.76
CA LEU A 101 -19.64 14.80 8.89
C LEU A 101 -19.56 13.46 9.64
N HIS A 102 -18.61 13.28 10.57
CA HIS A 102 -18.60 12.07 11.40
C HIS A 102 -19.92 11.90 12.16
N ARG A 103 -20.47 12.97 12.75
CA ARG A 103 -21.77 12.94 13.43
C ARG A 103 -22.91 12.55 12.48
N ILE A 104 -22.93 13.09 11.26
CA ILE A 104 -23.93 12.75 10.23
C ILE A 104 -23.88 11.25 9.90
N TYR A 105 -22.69 10.69 9.64
CA TYR A 105 -22.55 9.26 9.34
C TYR A 105 -22.88 8.37 10.54
N ALA A 106 -22.55 8.80 11.76
CA ALA A 106 -22.93 8.08 12.97
C ALA A 106 -24.45 8.06 13.17
N GLN A 107 -25.15 9.17 12.89
CA GLN A 107 -26.62 9.22 12.92
C GLN A 107 -27.24 8.24 11.94
N ALA A 108 -26.75 8.23 10.69
CA ALA A 108 -27.19 7.28 9.67
C ALA A 108 -26.94 5.82 10.11
N ALA A 109 -25.74 5.52 10.60
CA ALA A 109 -25.40 4.19 11.08
C ALA A 109 -26.29 3.70 12.25
N LEU A 110 -26.62 4.58 13.20
CA LEU A 110 -27.51 4.24 14.31
C LEU A 110 -28.96 4.06 13.85
N ARG A 111 -29.41 4.85 12.87
CA ARG A 111 -30.71 4.66 12.22
C ARG A 111 -30.78 3.29 11.54
N GLU A 112 -29.78 2.93 10.76
CA GLU A 112 -29.71 1.63 10.06
C GLU A 112 -29.60 0.46 11.06
N ALA A 113 -28.84 0.60 12.15
CA ALA A 113 -28.76 -0.42 13.20
C ALA A 113 -30.10 -0.67 13.91
N TRP A 114 -30.93 0.36 14.04
CA TRP A 114 -32.35 0.13 14.34
C TRP A 114 -32.94 -0.57 13.12
N GLU A 115 -33.24 0.13 12.03
CA GLU A 115 -34.08 -0.34 10.92
C GLU A 115 -33.81 -1.78 10.47
N GLU A 116 -32.55 -2.20 10.43
CA GLU A 116 -32.12 -3.52 9.98
C GLU A 116 -32.03 -4.60 11.06
N VAL A 117 -31.64 -4.27 12.30
CA VAL A 117 -31.34 -5.27 13.37
C VAL A 117 -31.95 -4.98 14.75
N HIS A 118 -32.80 -3.97 14.86
CA HIS A 118 -33.52 -3.56 16.08
C HIS A 118 -32.60 -3.29 17.29
N LEU A 119 -31.40 -2.76 17.05
CA LEU A 119 -30.49 -2.33 18.12
C LEU A 119 -30.45 -0.80 18.25
N LEU A 120 -30.56 -0.33 19.50
CA LEU A 120 -30.62 1.10 19.83
C LEU A 120 -29.47 1.51 20.74
N LEU A 121 -28.69 2.50 20.30
CA LEU A 121 -27.72 3.23 21.12
C LEU A 121 -28.26 4.65 21.35
N VAL A 122 -28.77 4.89 22.55
CA VAL A 122 -29.53 6.11 22.89
C VAL A 122 -29.17 6.60 24.29
N ARG A 123 -29.40 7.88 24.54
CA ARG A 123 -29.28 8.54 25.85
C ARG A 123 -30.50 9.42 26.14
N ALA A 124 -30.79 9.66 27.41
CA ALA A 124 -31.87 10.57 27.82
C ALA A 124 -31.50 12.04 27.52
N VAL A 125 -32.50 12.85 27.13
CA VAL A 125 -32.30 14.28 26.77
C VAL A 125 -31.84 15.12 27.98
N ASN A 126 -32.19 14.73 29.22
CA ASN A 126 -32.06 15.55 30.42
C ASN A 126 -30.97 15.13 31.43
N GLU A 127 -30.10 14.18 31.11
CA GLU A 127 -29.01 13.80 32.01
C GLU A 127 -27.75 14.65 31.75
N ALA A 128 -27.41 15.52 32.71
CA ALA A 128 -26.13 16.23 32.76
C ALA A 128 -24.92 15.31 33.09
N SER A 129 -25.18 14.04 33.35
CA SER A 129 -24.21 13.02 33.77
C SER A 129 -23.80 12.16 32.56
N ARG A 130 -22.50 12.21 32.20
CA ARG A 130 -21.89 11.42 31.11
C ARG A 130 -21.50 9.99 31.54
N ASP A 131 -22.30 9.36 32.38
CA ASP A 131 -22.02 7.99 32.84
C ASP A 131 -22.68 6.98 31.90
N VAL A 132 -21.86 6.40 31.01
CA VAL A 132 -22.28 5.48 29.92
C VAL A 132 -22.99 4.23 30.46
N ASN A 133 -22.84 3.93 31.77
CA ASN A 133 -23.45 2.79 32.43
C ASN A 133 -24.82 3.08 33.10
N GLN A 134 -25.36 4.30 32.99
CA GLN A 134 -26.70 4.62 33.52
C GLN A 134 -27.81 4.66 32.45
N ALA A 135 -27.48 4.92 31.18
CA ALA A 135 -28.46 4.86 30.08
C ALA A 135 -28.97 3.41 29.81
N SER A 136 -28.20 2.40 30.21
CA SER A 136 -28.55 0.97 30.15
C SER A 136 -29.54 0.50 31.23
N LYS A 137 -30.09 1.42 32.05
CA LYS A 137 -31.19 1.16 32.98
C LYS A 137 -32.55 1.66 32.49
N LEU A 138 -32.66 2.11 31.24
CA LEU A 138 -33.98 2.19 30.61
C LEU A 138 -34.49 0.75 30.46
N ASP A 139 -35.64 0.46 31.06
CA ASP A 139 -36.30 -0.84 30.97
C ASP A 139 -36.75 -1.06 29.52
N PHE A 140 -35.86 -1.64 28.70
CA PHE A 140 -36.11 -1.86 27.27
C PHE A 140 -37.18 -2.93 27.04
N ASP A 141 -37.40 -3.83 28.00
CA ASP A 141 -38.51 -4.78 27.96
C ASP A 141 -39.88 -4.05 28.08
N ALA A 142 -39.92 -2.87 28.70
CA ALA A 142 -41.10 -2.00 28.70
C ALA A 142 -41.28 -1.20 27.40
N LEU A 143 -40.27 -1.20 26.50
CA LEU A 143 -40.30 -0.49 25.21
C LEU A 143 -40.94 -1.29 24.07
N ASP A 144 -41.28 -2.59 24.23
CA ASP A 144 -41.99 -3.32 23.17
C ASP A 144 -43.22 -4.11 23.65
N PRO A 145 -44.43 -3.73 23.18
CA PRO A 145 -45.00 -4.30 21.93
C PRO A 145 -45.45 -3.24 20.90
N LYS A 146 -45.11 -1.96 21.11
CA LYS A 146 -45.52 -0.83 20.26
C LYS A 146 -44.38 -0.23 19.43
N LEU A 147 -43.15 -0.74 19.52
CA LEU A 147 -42.10 -0.40 18.55
C LEU A 147 -42.41 -1.05 17.18
N GLY A 148 -43.13 -2.18 17.17
CA GLY A 148 -43.77 -2.76 15.97
C GLY A 148 -44.84 -1.88 15.29
N GLY A 149 -45.12 -0.68 15.81
CA GLY A 149 -46.00 0.32 15.20
C GLY A 149 -45.28 1.40 14.38
N LEU A 150 -43.94 1.43 14.37
CA LEU A 150 -43.19 2.28 13.44
C LEU A 150 -43.27 1.68 12.04
N SER A 151 -44.34 2.02 11.33
CA SER A 151 -44.54 1.67 9.93
C SER A 151 -43.36 2.17 9.09
N ARG A 152 -42.85 1.28 8.22
CA ARG A 152 -41.70 1.42 7.29
C ARG A 152 -41.80 2.54 6.22
N HIS A 153 -42.47 3.67 6.46
CA HIS A 153 -42.62 4.72 5.44
C HIS A 153 -42.57 6.16 5.98
N PRO A 154 -42.16 7.13 5.14
CA PRO A 154 -41.28 8.23 5.52
C PRO A 154 -42.04 9.49 5.98
N ILE A 155 -41.35 10.26 6.85
CA ILE A 155 -41.24 11.75 6.94
C ILE A 155 -41.02 12.18 8.40
N GLU A 156 -41.46 11.40 9.41
CA GLU A 156 -41.21 11.68 10.83
C GLU A 156 -40.25 10.62 11.41
N GLY A 157 -38.96 10.79 11.07
CA GLY A 157 -37.90 9.79 11.11
C GLY A 157 -37.41 9.36 12.49
N PHE A 158 -36.47 8.41 12.49
CA PHE A 158 -35.75 7.85 13.64
C PHE A 158 -35.50 8.86 14.78
N ALA A 159 -35.01 10.07 14.46
CA ALA A 159 -34.78 11.13 15.45
C ALA A 159 -36.07 11.65 16.14
N GLN A 160 -37.17 11.81 15.39
CA GLN A 160 -38.47 12.19 15.96
C GLN A 160 -39.04 11.08 16.84
N ALA A 161 -38.89 9.81 16.42
CA ALA A 161 -39.31 8.66 17.20
C ALA A 161 -38.59 8.56 18.56
N LEU A 162 -37.30 8.91 18.59
CA LEU A 162 -36.51 9.04 19.82
C LEU A 162 -36.95 10.25 20.65
N SER A 163 -37.10 11.42 20.03
CA SER A 163 -37.50 12.67 20.68
C SER A 163 -38.85 12.55 21.40
N ASN A 164 -39.84 11.90 20.76
CA ASN A 164 -41.16 11.62 21.33
C ASN A 164 -41.09 10.77 22.61
N ARG A 165 -39.96 10.10 22.87
CA ARG A 165 -39.70 9.26 24.04
C ARG A 165 -38.70 9.92 25.02
N GLY A 166 -38.30 11.16 24.78
CA GLY A 166 -37.30 11.86 25.60
C GLY A 166 -35.88 11.30 25.42
N LEU A 167 -35.61 10.65 24.28
CA LEU A 167 -34.35 10.02 23.94
C LEU A 167 -33.68 10.74 22.76
N VAL A 168 -32.36 10.61 22.67
CA VAL A 168 -31.56 11.00 21.51
C VAL A 168 -30.55 9.90 21.19
N ALA A 169 -30.15 9.80 19.92
CA ALA A 169 -29.13 8.85 19.50
C ALA A 169 -27.79 9.17 20.18
N ASP A 170 -27.08 8.15 20.67
CA ASP A 170 -25.79 8.32 21.32
C ASP A 170 -24.65 8.36 20.30
N ILE A 171 -24.59 9.47 19.56
CA ILE A 171 -23.57 9.72 18.53
C ILE A 171 -22.16 9.64 19.10
N ASP A 172 -21.97 10.11 20.34
CA ASP A 172 -20.66 10.14 20.98
C ASP A 172 -20.22 8.75 21.48
N ALA A 173 -21.03 7.69 21.32
CA ALA A 173 -20.64 6.29 21.53
C ALA A 173 -20.06 5.62 20.26
N VAL A 174 -20.22 6.26 19.09
CA VAL A 174 -19.78 5.73 17.80
C VAL A 174 -18.39 6.27 17.46
N ARG A 175 -17.49 5.44 16.94
CA ARG A 175 -16.14 5.84 16.52
C ARG A 175 -15.89 5.53 15.06
N SER A 176 -15.11 6.36 14.39
CA SER A 176 -14.65 6.05 13.04
C SER A 176 -13.57 4.98 13.06
N PHE A 177 -13.73 3.94 12.23
CA PHE A 177 -12.79 2.83 12.16
C PHE A 177 -12.01 2.81 10.83
N SER A 178 -12.72 2.88 9.71
CA SER A 178 -12.11 2.95 8.37
C SER A 178 -13.03 3.64 7.37
N HIS A 179 -12.49 4.02 6.21
CA HIS A 179 -13.24 4.63 5.12
C HIS A 179 -12.98 3.86 3.83
N TRP A 180 -14.05 3.32 3.25
CA TRP A 180 -14.00 2.57 2.01
C TRP A 180 -14.73 3.30 0.91
N THR A 181 -14.14 3.40 -0.27
CA THR A 181 -14.86 3.78 -1.48
C THR A 181 -14.92 2.58 -2.40
N THR A 182 -16.11 2.19 -2.85
CA THR A 182 -16.27 1.10 -3.82
C THR A 182 -15.38 1.34 -5.04
N ASP A 183 -14.79 0.26 -5.56
CA ASP A 183 -13.93 0.29 -6.74
C ASP A 183 -14.61 0.99 -7.93
N ARG A 184 -13.80 1.61 -8.78
CA ARG A 184 -14.21 2.47 -9.89
C ARG A 184 -14.75 1.68 -11.08
N ASP A 185 -14.54 0.36 -11.13
CA ASP A 185 -15.11 -0.50 -12.17
C ASP A 185 -16.62 -0.74 -12.02
N LEU A 186 -17.15 -0.59 -10.80
CA LEU A 186 -18.53 -0.94 -10.50
C LEU A 186 -19.51 0.19 -10.87
N PRO A 187 -20.69 -0.14 -11.43
CA PRO A 187 -21.68 0.86 -11.85
C PRO A 187 -22.42 1.50 -10.67
N LYS A 188 -22.43 0.84 -9.51
CA LYS A 188 -22.96 1.37 -8.24
C LYS A 188 -21.81 1.46 -7.26
N ARG A 189 -21.53 2.67 -6.79
CA ARG A 189 -20.42 2.95 -5.89
C ARG A 189 -20.90 3.65 -4.63
N PHE A 190 -20.24 3.35 -3.53
CA PHE A 190 -20.52 3.94 -2.23
C PHE A 190 -19.24 4.48 -1.60
N ASP A 191 -19.37 5.63 -0.95
CA ASP A 191 -18.38 6.22 -0.06
C ASP A 191 -18.79 5.87 1.37
N VAL A 192 -18.26 4.76 1.88
CA VAL A 192 -18.71 4.11 3.10
C VAL A 192 -17.81 4.47 4.28
N ARG A 193 -18.36 5.06 5.34
CA ARG A 193 -17.69 5.13 6.65
C ARG A 193 -18.01 3.87 7.44
N PHE A 194 -16.98 3.12 7.78
CA PHE A 194 -17.07 2.00 8.71
C PHE A 194 -16.84 2.54 10.11
N LEU A 195 -17.85 2.40 10.94
CA LEU A 195 -17.91 2.89 12.30
C LEU A 195 -17.92 1.72 13.26
N VAL A 196 -17.41 1.89 14.48
CA VAL A 196 -17.44 0.88 15.53
C VAL A 196 -18.15 1.45 16.75
N ALA A 197 -18.91 0.60 17.43
CA ALA A 197 -19.53 0.95 18.71
C ALA A 197 -19.67 -0.31 19.58
N ARG A 198 -19.70 -0.11 20.90
CA ARG A 198 -20.02 -1.20 21.83
C ARG A 198 -21.51 -1.52 21.72
N ALA A 199 -21.83 -2.81 21.57
CA ALA A 199 -23.20 -3.28 21.50
C ALA A 199 -23.95 -2.97 22.80
N PRO A 200 -25.23 -2.57 22.74
CA PRO A 200 -26.03 -2.31 23.93
C PRO A 200 -26.22 -3.61 24.73
N ILE A 201 -26.03 -3.51 26.05
CA ILE A 201 -26.18 -4.64 26.97
C ILE A 201 -27.67 -5.00 27.09
N GLY A 202 -27.99 -6.29 26.99
CA GLY A 202 -29.35 -6.80 27.21
C GLY A 202 -30.28 -6.77 25.99
N GLN A 203 -29.90 -6.12 24.89
CA GLN A 203 -30.67 -6.17 23.64
C GLN A 203 -30.28 -7.38 22.79
N VAL A 204 -31.26 -8.02 22.16
CA VAL A 204 -31.05 -9.13 21.21
C VAL A 204 -31.27 -8.60 19.79
N PRO A 205 -30.31 -8.76 18.87
CA PRO A 205 -30.49 -8.32 17.50
C PRO A 205 -31.57 -9.15 16.80
N VAL A 206 -32.50 -8.48 16.13
CA VAL A 206 -33.58 -9.10 15.35
C VAL A 206 -33.54 -8.49 13.96
N ALA A 207 -33.32 -9.32 12.94
CA ALA A 207 -33.29 -8.84 11.57
C ALA A 207 -34.68 -8.35 11.12
N ASP A 208 -34.69 -7.47 10.13
CA ASP A 208 -35.92 -6.95 9.52
C ASP A 208 -36.66 -7.98 8.64
N GLU A 209 -36.04 -9.13 8.38
CA GLU A 209 -36.54 -10.25 7.55
C GLU A 209 -36.96 -9.83 6.13
N ASN A 210 -36.39 -8.73 5.64
CA ASN A 210 -36.65 -8.20 4.31
C ASN A 210 -35.35 -7.89 3.59
N GLU A 211 -34.52 -7.01 4.16
CA GLU A 211 -33.21 -6.66 3.64
C GLU A 211 -32.10 -7.50 4.28
N GLN A 212 -32.20 -7.74 5.59
CA GLN A 212 -31.24 -8.48 6.38
C GLN A 212 -31.91 -9.72 6.99
N PHE A 213 -31.09 -10.75 7.19
CA PHE A 213 -31.49 -12.04 7.73
C PHE A 213 -30.40 -12.55 8.67
N GLU A 214 -30.77 -13.48 9.55
CA GLU A 214 -29.82 -14.28 10.34
C GLU A 214 -28.75 -13.43 11.08
N PRO A 215 -29.14 -12.55 12.02
CA PRO A 215 -28.15 -11.86 12.85
C PRO A 215 -27.30 -12.88 13.62
N CYS A 216 -25.99 -12.75 13.52
CA CYS A 216 -25.06 -13.63 14.23
C CYS A 216 -23.91 -12.83 14.83
N TRP A 217 -23.59 -13.17 16.07
CA TRP A 217 -22.34 -12.78 16.71
C TRP A 217 -21.25 -13.75 16.29
N VAL A 218 -20.14 -13.23 15.81
CA VAL A 218 -19.03 -14.05 15.32
C VAL A 218 -17.70 -13.40 15.65
N GLN A 219 -16.71 -14.23 16.00
CA GLN A 219 -15.34 -13.76 16.13
C GLN A 219 -14.77 -13.41 14.75
N PRO A 220 -14.01 -12.31 14.60
CA PRO A 220 -13.44 -11.94 13.31
C PRO A 220 -12.62 -13.06 12.65
N ALA A 221 -11.79 -13.78 13.42
CA ALA A 221 -11.00 -14.90 12.91
C ALA A 221 -11.86 -16.08 12.44
N ALA A 222 -12.92 -16.42 13.18
CA ALA A 222 -13.82 -17.51 12.83
C ALA A 222 -14.64 -17.19 11.57
N ALA A 223 -15.08 -15.93 11.40
CA ALA A 223 -15.76 -15.49 10.18
C ALA A 223 -14.86 -15.61 8.95
N LEU A 224 -13.59 -15.22 9.07
CA LEU A 224 -12.59 -15.37 8.01
C LEU A 224 -12.33 -16.84 7.65
N GLU A 225 -12.25 -17.72 8.64
CA GLU A 225 -12.07 -19.16 8.41
C GLU A 225 -13.28 -19.76 7.67
N ARG A 226 -14.51 -19.43 8.10
CA ARG A 226 -15.74 -19.88 7.44
C ARG A 226 -15.85 -19.35 6.01
N HIS A 227 -15.42 -18.11 5.77
CA HIS A 227 -15.33 -17.54 4.43
C HIS A 227 -14.35 -18.30 3.54
N GLY A 228 -13.15 -18.62 4.05
CA GLY A 228 -12.16 -19.44 3.33
C GLY A 228 -12.68 -20.84 2.96
N LYS A 229 -13.65 -21.36 3.72
CA LYS A 229 -14.36 -22.62 3.44
C LYS A 229 -15.59 -22.45 2.53
N GLY A 230 -15.91 -21.24 2.08
CA GLY A 230 -17.08 -20.93 1.24
C GLY A 230 -18.42 -20.91 1.98
N LEU A 231 -18.42 -20.94 3.32
CA LEU A 231 -19.64 -21.05 4.16
C LEU A 231 -20.12 -19.70 4.71
N PHE A 232 -19.38 -18.63 4.44
CA PHE A 232 -19.65 -17.29 4.97
C PHE A 232 -19.20 -16.26 3.93
N TYR A 233 -19.95 -16.18 2.82
CA TYR A 233 -19.61 -15.29 1.72
C TYR A 233 -19.62 -13.84 2.21
N MET A 234 -18.53 -13.12 1.96
CA MET A 234 -18.31 -11.73 2.38
C MET A 234 -17.66 -10.98 1.23
N ILE A 235 -17.94 -9.68 1.15
CA ILE A 235 -17.29 -8.80 0.18
C ILE A 235 -15.91 -8.37 0.66
N PHE A 236 -15.06 -7.94 -0.27
CA PHE A 236 -13.67 -7.59 -0.01
C PHE A 236 -13.46 -6.58 1.15
N PRO A 237 -14.20 -5.45 1.23
CA PRO A 237 -14.09 -4.54 2.38
C PRO A 237 -14.35 -5.23 3.73
N THR A 238 -15.40 -6.05 3.81
CA THR A 238 -15.75 -6.80 5.03
C THR A 238 -14.62 -7.76 5.43
N ILE A 239 -14.04 -8.51 4.48
CA ILE A 239 -12.92 -9.42 4.74
C ILE A 239 -11.72 -8.65 5.31
N ARG A 240 -11.34 -7.51 4.69
CA ARG A 240 -10.19 -6.71 5.13
C ARG A 240 -10.44 -6.07 6.50
N THR A 241 -11.65 -5.58 6.75
CA THR A 241 -12.06 -5.07 8.06
C THR A 241 -12.01 -6.14 9.15
N LEU A 242 -12.48 -7.37 8.89
CA LEU A 242 -12.38 -8.45 9.87
C LEU A 242 -10.93 -8.89 10.12
N LYS A 243 -10.06 -8.88 9.10
CA LYS A 243 -8.61 -9.10 9.29
C LYS A 243 -8.03 -8.06 10.23
N GLN A 244 -8.38 -6.78 10.04
CA GLN A 244 -7.96 -5.72 10.95
C GLN A 244 -8.49 -5.92 12.37
N LEU A 245 -9.77 -6.25 12.53
CA LEU A 245 -10.39 -6.52 13.83
C LEU A 245 -9.76 -7.72 14.55
N SER A 246 -9.28 -8.73 13.81
CA SER A 246 -8.68 -9.93 14.40
C SER A 246 -7.39 -9.67 15.20
N HIS A 247 -6.80 -8.49 15.07
CA HIS A 247 -5.64 -8.08 15.87
C HIS A 247 -6.00 -7.55 17.27
N PHE A 248 -7.27 -7.25 17.53
CA PHE A 248 -7.73 -6.72 18.81
C PHE A 248 -8.28 -7.82 19.71
N LYS A 249 -8.13 -7.65 21.02
CA LYS A 249 -8.54 -8.65 22.01
C LYS A 249 -9.93 -8.36 22.59
N CYS A 250 -10.23 -7.09 22.82
CA CYS A 250 -11.50 -6.65 23.40
C CYS A 250 -12.01 -5.37 22.71
N VAL A 251 -13.25 -5.01 23.02
CA VAL A 251 -13.92 -3.83 22.45
C VAL A 251 -13.20 -2.52 22.81
N ASP A 252 -12.70 -2.39 24.04
CA ASP A 252 -12.04 -1.15 24.48
C ASP A 252 -10.75 -0.86 23.71
N ASP A 253 -10.00 -1.90 23.33
CA ASP A 253 -8.81 -1.75 22.48
C ASP A 253 -9.19 -1.17 21.11
N VAL A 254 -10.29 -1.66 20.53
CA VAL A 254 -10.80 -1.19 19.22
C VAL A 254 -11.24 0.27 19.30
N LEU A 255 -12.02 0.64 20.31
CA LEU A 255 -12.52 2.00 20.47
C LEU A 255 -11.38 2.99 20.73
N SER A 256 -10.44 2.64 21.62
CA SER A 256 -9.28 3.48 21.96
C SER A 256 -8.37 3.71 20.76
N GLU A 257 -8.12 2.67 19.96
CA GLU A 257 -7.31 2.79 18.76
C GLU A 257 -8.01 3.61 17.67
N SER A 258 -9.32 3.43 17.51
CA SER A 258 -10.15 4.22 16.57
C SER A 258 -10.10 5.71 16.90
N ASP A 259 -10.25 6.06 18.19
CA ASP A 259 -10.11 7.44 18.67
C ASP A 259 -8.72 8.02 18.39
N ARG A 260 -7.67 7.23 18.65
CA ARG A 260 -6.28 7.64 18.42
C ARG A 260 -6.03 7.92 16.94
N LEU A 261 -6.47 7.04 16.05
CA LEU A 261 -6.28 7.16 14.60
C LEU A 261 -7.09 8.33 14.02
N PHE A 262 -8.33 8.54 14.49
CA PHE A 262 -9.15 9.69 14.08
C PHE A 262 -8.48 11.01 14.43
N LYS A 263 -8.07 11.19 15.69
CA LYS A 263 -7.42 12.43 16.16
C LYS A 263 -6.08 12.71 15.47
N GLN A 264 -5.38 11.68 15.01
CA GLN A 264 -4.13 11.83 14.25
C GLN A 264 -4.34 12.06 12.74
N GLY A 265 -5.59 12.02 12.25
CA GLY A 265 -5.87 12.08 10.81
C GLY A 265 -5.34 10.85 10.05
N LYS A 266 -5.12 9.73 10.74
CA LYS A 266 -4.52 8.49 10.20
C LYS A 266 -5.53 7.35 10.04
N LEU A 267 -6.81 7.67 9.99
CA LEU A 267 -7.83 6.68 9.63
C LEU A 267 -7.46 6.01 8.32
N TRP A 268 -7.51 4.68 8.34
CA TRP A 268 -7.25 3.91 7.14
C TRP A 268 -8.35 4.16 6.12
N ARG A 269 -7.91 4.40 4.88
CA ARG A 269 -8.79 4.69 3.74
C ARG A 269 -8.39 3.79 2.60
N SER A 270 -9.38 3.28 1.90
CA SER A 270 -9.12 2.48 0.71
C SER A 270 -10.18 2.69 -0.36
N CYS A 271 -9.71 2.93 -1.59
CA CYS A 271 -10.48 2.70 -2.80
C CYS A 271 -9.78 1.57 -3.54
N PRO A 272 -10.19 0.30 -3.36
CA PRO A 272 -9.49 -0.81 -3.94
C PRO A 272 -9.51 -0.72 -5.45
N ARG A 273 -8.55 -1.41 -6.07
CA ARG A 273 -8.44 -1.56 -7.52
C ARG A 273 -8.47 -3.03 -7.88
N GLY A 274 -9.17 -3.34 -8.96
CA GLY A 274 -9.28 -4.69 -9.51
C GLY A 274 -8.29 -4.97 -10.62
N GLY A 275 -7.79 -6.20 -10.65
CA GLY A 275 -6.96 -6.73 -11.72
C GLY A 275 -7.13 -8.24 -11.82
N PHE A 276 -6.59 -8.83 -12.89
CA PHE A 276 -6.63 -10.28 -13.08
C PHE A 276 -5.36 -10.95 -12.55
N VAL A 277 -5.54 -11.99 -11.73
CA VAL A 277 -4.47 -12.89 -11.26
C VAL A 277 -4.90 -14.32 -11.56
N LEU A 278 -4.12 -15.05 -12.34
CA LEU A 278 -4.42 -16.38 -12.84
C LEU A 278 -5.83 -16.46 -13.47
N GLY A 279 -6.22 -15.37 -14.16
CA GLY A 279 -7.53 -15.22 -14.80
C GLY A 279 -8.70 -14.91 -13.86
N LYS A 280 -8.47 -14.72 -12.56
CA LYS A 280 -9.50 -14.35 -11.58
C LYS A 280 -9.49 -12.86 -11.30
N ASP A 281 -10.68 -12.27 -11.16
CA ASP A 281 -10.86 -10.90 -10.65
C ASP A 281 -10.48 -10.86 -9.16
N GLU A 282 -9.39 -10.15 -8.86
CA GLU A 282 -8.88 -9.96 -7.53
C GLU A 282 -8.78 -8.46 -7.20
N ARG A 283 -8.98 -8.13 -5.92
CA ARG A 283 -8.99 -6.75 -5.43
C ARG A 283 -7.81 -6.47 -4.51
N PHE A 284 -7.24 -5.28 -4.67
CA PHE A 284 -6.05 -4.84 -3.95
C PHE A 284 -6.29 -3.48 -3.31
N THR A 285 -5.75 -3.28 -2.11
CA THR A 285 -5.71 -2.00 -1.40
C THR A 285 -4.34 -1.35 -1.54
N GLU A 286 -4.21 -0.10 -1.13
CA GLU A 286 -3.01 0.75 -1.17
C GLU A 286 -1.78 0.13 -0.46
N ASP A 287 -2.00 -0.84 0.41
CA ASP A 287 -0.97 -1.59 1.14
C ASP A 287 -0.49 -2.86 0.41
N ASP A 288 -1.19 -3.30 -0.65
CA ASP A 288 -0.79 -4.45 -1.46
C ASP A 288 0.21 -4.04 -2.55
N MET A 289 1.14 -4.94 -2.87
CA MET A 289 2.23 -4.70 -3.82
C MET A 289 1.75 -4.36 -5.23
N GLN A 290 0.60 -4.92 -5.64
CA GLN A 290 0.02 -4.80 -6.97
C GLN A 290 -0.69 -3.46 -7.20
N PHE A 291 -1.07 -2.76 -6.13
CA PHE A 291 -2.02 -1.65 -6.21
C PHE A 291 -1.52 -0.51 -7.08
N ALA A 292 -0.27 -0.08 -6.89
CA ALA A 292 0.28 1.06 -7.60
C ALA A 292 0.45 0.80 -9.11
N GLU A 293 0.58 -0.47 -9.51
CA GLU A 293 0.55 -0.82 -10.93
C GLU A 293 -0.84 -0.66 -11.52
N LEU A 294 -1.87 -1.13 -10.82
CA LEU A 294 -3.26 -0.89 -11.24
C LEU A 294 -3.61 0.60 -11.26
N GLU A 295 -3.04 1.37 -10.33
CA GLU A 295 -3.19 2.83 -10.31
C GLU A 295 -2.54 3.50 -11.52
N LEU A 296 -1.33 3.08 -11.90
CA LEU A 296 -0.63 3.59 -13.08
C LEU A 296 -1.35 3.21 -14.38
N VAL A 297 -1.73 1.94 -14.52
CA VAL A 297 -2.20 1.37 -15.80
C VAL A 297 -3.70 1.63 -16.02
N THR A 298 -4.49 1.55 -14.95
CA THR A 298 -5.94 1.67 -14.97
C THR A 298 -6.40 2.67 -13.88
N PRO A 299 -6.02 3.96 -13.99
CA PRO A 299 -6.30 4.97 -12.97
C PRO A 299 -7.81 5.19 -12.73
N ASP A 300 -8.63 4.94 -13.75
CA ASP A 300 -10.10 4.96 -13.70
C ASP A 300 -10.75 3.63 -13.28
N GLY A 301 -9.94 2.63 -12.92
CA GLY A 301 -10.38 1.30 -12.50
C GLY A 301 -11.01 0.48 -13.60
N GLN A 302 -10.63 0.64 -14.87
CA GLN A 302 -11.01 -0.34 -15.89
C GLN A 302 -10.42 -1.73 -15.56
N LEU A 303 -11.27 -2.74 -15.35
CA LEU A 303 -10.85 -4.11 -15.02
C LEU A 303 -10.36 -4.86 -16.27
N VAL A 304 -9.13 -4.58 -16.70
CA VAL A 304 -8.52 -5.20 -17.90
C VAL A 304 -7.05 -5.61 -17.73
N HIS A 305 -6.38 -5.12 -16.68
CA HIS A 305 -4.96 -5.37 -16.48
C HIS A 305 -4.70 -6.74 -15.85
N LYS A 306 -3.70 -7.46 -16.36
CA LYS A 306 -3.24 -8.74 -15.81
C LYS A 306 -2.00 -8.51 -14.96
N LEU A 307 -2.02 -9.02 -13.74
CA LEU A 307 -0.93 -8.88 -12.77
C LEU A 307 0.00 -10.09 -12.75
N ASP A 308 -0.39 -11.20 -13.40
CA ASP A 308 0.48 -12.36 -13.53
C ASP A 308 1.82 -11.99 -14.17
N TRP A 309 2.93 -12.44 -13.57
CA TRP A 309 4.25 -12.26 -14.14
C TRP A 309 4.33 -12.86 -15.54
N GLN A 310 4.67 -12.03 -16.53
CA GLN A 310 4.76 -12.44 -17.92
C GLN A 310 6.22 -12.58 -18.35
N HIS A 311 6.60 -13.81 -18.69
CA HIS A 311 7.92 -14.13 -19.25
C HIS A 311 7.90 -14.32 -20.76
N GLU A 312 6.72 -14.45 -21.37
CA GLU A 312 6.55 -14.79 -22.78
C GLU A 312 5.94 -13.66 -23.60
N SER A 313 5.46 -12.61 -22.96
CA SER A 313 4.90 -11.43 -23.62
C SER A 313 5.16 -10.18 -22.78
N PRO A 314 5.33 -9.01 -23.41
CA PRO A 314 5.50 -7.77 -22.69
C PRO A 314 4.16 -7.32 -22.07
N VAL A 315 4.25 -6.72 -20.89
CA VAL A 315 3.16 -6.05 -20.19
C VAL A 315 3.24 -4.57 -20.52
N GLY A 316 2.22 -4.03 -21.20
CA GLY A 316 2.10 -2.58 -21.37
C GLY A 316 1.84 -1.92 -20.02
N LEU A 317 2.61 -0.89 -19.69
CA LEU A 317 2.39 -0.06 -18.50
C LEU A 317 1.85 1.33 -18.90
N LEU A 318 2.46 1.93 -19.92
CA LEU A 318 2.02 3.17 -20.57
C LEU A 318 2.22 3.04 -22.08
N ARG A 319 1.69 3.99 -22.84
CA ARG A 319 1.70 4.01 -24.32
C ARG A 319 3.06 3.66 -24.92
N TYR A 320 4.13 4.20 -24.34
CA TYR A 320 5.52 4.02 -24.79
C TYR A 320 6.39 3.27 -23.79
N LEU A 321 5.81 2.60 -22.79
CA LEU A 321 6.54 1.92 -21.73
C LEU A 321 5.98 0.53 -21.48
N TYR A 322 6.83 -0.47 -21.69
CA TYR A 322 6.51 -1.88 -21.53
C TYR A 322 7.48 -2.52 -20.54
N ARG A 323 7.00 -3.52 -19.82
CA ARG A 323 7.80 -4.38 -18.95
C ARG A 323 7.84 -5.79 -19.52
N TYR A 324 9.04 -6.36 -19.58
CA TYR A 324 9.27 -7.74 -19.97
C TYR A 324 10.09 -8.43 -18.88
N THR A 325 9.46 -9.30 -18.09
CA THR A 325 10.13 -9.94 -16.95
C THR A 325 10.93 -11.17 -17.41
N ALA A 326 12.25 -11.13 -17.26
CA ALA A 326 13.12 -12.26 -17.60
C ALA A 326 12.75 -13.51 -16.77
N PRO A 327 12.87 -14.73 -17.32
CA PRO A 327 12.51 -15.97 -16.63
C PRO A 327 13.64 -16.44 -15.69
N ASN A 328 14.06 -15.58 -14.77
CA ASN A 328 15.12 -15.83 -13.78
C ASN A 328 14.61 -15.67 -12.34
N PRO A 329 13.54 -16.38 -11.93
CA PRO A 329 13.02 -16.27 -10.58
C PRO A 329 14.05 -16.75 -9.56
N GLY A 330 14.09 -16.09 -8.41
CA GLY A 330 15.10 -16.37 -7.40
C GLY A 330 14.90 -15.59 -6.12
N ARG A 331 15.70 -15.90 -5.12
CA ARG A 331 15.64 -15.23 -3.82
C ARG A 331 15.96 -13.73 -3.92
N MET A 332 16.85 -13.36 -4.84
CA MET A 332 17.27 -11.97 -5.06
C MET A 332 16.40 -11.25 -6.11
N THR A 333 15.97 -11.98 -7.14
CA THR A 333 15.25 -11.44 -8.30
C THR A 333 13.73 -11.56 -8.19
N GLY A 334 13.23 -12.19 -7.13
CA GLY A 334 11.82 -12.48 -6.91
C GLY A 334 11.23 -13.28 -8.09
N PRO A 335 10.22 -12.77 -8.80
CA PRO A 335 9.67 -13.41 -10.00
C PRO A 335 10.61 -13.35 -11.22
N GLY A 336 11.60 -12.47 -11.22
CA GLY A 336 12.52 -12.24 -12.33
C GLY A 336 12.92 -10.76 -12.45
N THR A 337 13.90 -10.48 -13.33
CA THR A 337 14.34 -9.10 -13.60
C THR A 337 13.41 -8.45 -14.62
N ASN A 338 12.94 -7.25 -14.32
CA ASN A 338 12.12 -6.43 -15.20
C ASN A 338 13.00 -5.68 -16.20
N THR A 339 13.02 -6.16 -17.44
CA THR A 339 13.51 -5.37 -18.57
C THR A 339 12.44 -4.36 -18.98
N TYR A 340 12.80 -3.09 -19.10
CA TYR A 340 11.88 -2.05 -19.58
C TYR A 340 12.17 -1.70 -21.03
N LEU A 341 11.13 -1.64 -21.85
CA LEU A 341 11.20 -1.16 -23.22
C LEU A 341 10.50 0.18 -23.35
N LEU A 342 11.22 1.16 -23.86
CA LEU A 342 10.78 2.53 -24.02
C LEU A 342 10.80 2.93 -25.50
N GLY A 343 9.74 3.59 -25.95
CA GLY A 343 9.65 4.13 -27.31
C GLY A 343 8.51 3.53 -28.11
N GLN A 344 8.70 3.47 -29.43
CA GLN A 344 7.68 3.06 -30.38
C GLN A 344 8.28 2.28 -31.55
N GLU A 345 7.43 1.77 -32.44
CA GLU A 345 7.89 1.01 -33.60
C GLU A 345 8.91 1.79 -34.44
N GLY A 346 10.11 1.22 -34.58
CA GLY A 346 11.23 1.83 -35.31
C GLY A 346 12.26 2.56 -34.44
N ASP A 347 11.96 2.82 -33.15
CA ASP A 347 12.89 3.45 -32.21
C ASP A 347 12.65 2.93 -30.78
N TRP A 348 13.32 1.83 -30.44
CA TRP A 348 13.24 1.21 -29.11
C TRP A 348 14.50 1.43 -28.28
N THR A 349 14.31 1.83 -27.04
CA THR A 349 15.32 1.83 -25.97
C THR A 349 15.04 0.66 -25.03
N VAL A 350 16.04 -0.20 -24.81
CA VAL A 350 15.95 -1.33 -23.87
C VAL A 350 16.74 -0.99 -22.61
N ILE A 351 16.11 -1.06 -21.43
CA ILE A 351 16.74 -0.82 -20.13
C ILE A 351 16.82 -2.16 -19.38
N ASP A 352 18.03 -2.53 -18.94
CA ASP A 352 18.33 -3.77 -18.23
C ASP A 352 17.79 -5.01 -18.96
N PRO A 353 18.38 -5.40 -20.10
CA PRO A 353 17.92 -6.53 -20.91
C PRO A 353 17.99 -7.88 -20.18
N GLY A 354 18.54 -7.94 -18.95
CA GLY A 354 18.44 -9.10 -18.08
C GLY A 354 19.72 -9.95 -18.07
N PRO A 355 19.71 -11.09 -17.35
CA PRO A 355 20.76 -12.09 -17.55
C PRO A 355 20.77 -12.56 -19.00
N ALA A 356 21.93 -13.04 -19.48
CA ALA A 356 22.13 -13.48 -20.86
C ALA A 356 21.40 -14.81 -21.19
N ILE A 357 20.08 -14.80 -21.12
CA ILE A 357 19.19 -15.90 -21.45
C ILE A 357 18.78 -15.74 -22.91
N SER A 358 19.24 -16.64 -23.78
CA SER A 358 19.02 -16.55 -25.24
C SER A 358 17.54 -16.44 -25.62
N ALA A 359 16.65 -17.18 -24.94
CA ALA A 359 15.21 -17.11 -25.20
C ALA A 359 14.60 -15.73 -24.84
N HIS A 360 15.14 -15.04 -23.82
CA HIS A 360 14.71 -13.70 -23.46
C HIS A 360 15.20 -12.66 -24.46
N VAL A 361 16.47 -12.75 -24.88
CA VAL A 361 17.03 -11.90 -25.94
C VAL A 361 16.22 -12.02 -27.24
N GLU A 362 15.88 -13.25 -27.65
CA GLU A 362 15.07 -13.47 -28.85
C GLU A 362 13.66 -12.89 -28.74
N ARG A 363 13.05 -12.93 -27.56
CA ARG A 363 11.76 -12.29 -27.28
C ARG A 363 11.83 -10.76 -27.38
N LEU A 364 12.90 -10.15 -26.84
CA LEU A 364 13.13 -8.71 -26.97
C LEU A 364 13.30 -8.32 -28.44
N ARG A 365 14.07 -9.08 -29.22
CA ARG A 365 14.24 -8.89 -30.66
C ARG A 365 12.92 -9.00 -31.41
N SER A 366 12.16 -10.06 -31.15
CA SER A 366 10.86 -10.32 -31.78
C SER A 366 9.86 -9.20 -31.53
N PHE A 367 9.75 -8.73 -30.28
CA PHE A 367 8.85 -7.64 -29.93
C PHE A 367 9.28 -6.30 -30.56
N THR A 368 10.58 -6.01 -30.55
CA THR A 368 11.14 -4.77 -31.13
C THR A 368 11.30 -4.83 -32.64
N LYS A 369 11.06 -5.99 -33.27
CA LYS A 369 11.36 -6.28 -34.69
C LYS A 369 12.79 -5.93 -35.08
N ASP A 370 13.73 -6.23 -34.17
CA ASP A 370 15.13 -5.83 -34.22
C ASP A 370 15.37 -4.31 -34.30
N LYS A 371 14.36 -3.44 -34.09
CA LYS A 371 14.49 -1.96 -34.17
C LYS A 371 14.89 -1.32 -32.85
N VAL A 372 15.86 -1.90 -32.17
CA VAL A 372 16.49 -1.30 -30.98
C VAL A 372 17.49 -0.24 -31.44
N THR A 373 17.45 0.97 -30.87
CA THR A 373 18.40 2.05 -31.21
C THR A 373 19.46 2.25 -30.15
N ARG A 374 19.21 1.78 -28.92
CA ARG A 374 20.13 1.88 -27.78
C ARG A 374 19.74 0.92 -26.66
N ILE A 375 20.74 0.50 -25.89
CA ILE A 375 20.57 -0.32 -24.68
C ILE A 375 21.14 0.46 -23.50
N LEU A 376 20.40 0.55 -22.40
CA LEU A 376 20.81 1.22 -21.16
C LEU A 376 20.91 0.17 -20.06
N CYS A 377 21.99 0.22 -19.27
CA CYS A 377 22.16 -0.61 -18.09
C CYS A 377 22.19 0.26 -16.83
N THR A 378 21.40 -0.12 -15.83
CA THR A 378 21.40 0.54 -14.52
C THR A 378 22.71 0.27 -13.78
N HIS A 379 23.20 -0.97 -13.79
CA HIS A 379 24.45 -1.36 -13.14
C HIS A 379 24.99 -2.70 -13.65
N SER A 380 26.07 -3.18 -13.03
CA SER A 380 26.89 -4.30 -13.51
C SER A 380 26.41 -5.70 -13.12
N HIS A 381 25.42 -5.85 -12.25
CA HIS A 381 25.02 -7.17 -11.76
C HIS A 381 24.50 -8.11 -12.88
N LEU A 382 24.69 -9.41 -12.64
CA LEU A 382 24.54 -10.48 -13.62
C LEU A 382 23.12 -10.65 -14.16
N ASP A 383 22.13 -10.17 -13.44
CA ASP A 383 20.74 -10.25 -13.84
C ASP A 383 20.26 -8.99 -14.56
N HIS A 384 21.12 -7.97 -14.78
CA HIS A 384 20.75 -6.73 -15.48
C HIS A 384 21.49 -6.56 -16.81
N SER A 385 22.82 -6.57 -16.78
CA SER A 385 23.66 -6.11 -17.88
C SER A 385 24.12 -7.17 -18.90
N PRO A 386 24.30 -8.48 -18.57
CA PRO A 386 24.92 -9.40 -19.51
C PRO A 386 24.19 -9.57 -20.85
N ALA A 387 22.86 -9.52 -20.86
CA ALA A 387 22.09 -9.61 -22.10
C ALA A 387 22.28 -8.40 -23.02
N ALA A 388 22.86 -7.28 -22.55
CA ALA A 388 23.10 -6.10 -23.38
C ALA A 388 24.07 -6.41 -24.52
N PHE A 389 25.13 -7.17 -24.25
CA PHE A 389 26.10 -7.58 -25.26
C PHE A 389 25.51 -8.58 -26.25
N ALA A 390 24.74 -9.56 -25.76
CA ALA A 390 24.07 -10.54 -26.59
C ALA A 390 23.01 -9.88 -27.51
N LEU A 391 22.24 -8.93 -26.98
CA LEU A 391 21.27 -8.17 -27.75
C LEU A 391 21.96 -7.26 -28.77
N GLN A 392 23.00 -6.51 -28.39
CA GLN A 392 23.78 -5.69 -29.33
C GLN A 392 24.29 -6.52 -30.51
N ALA A 393 24.93 -7.66 -30.24
CA ALA A 393 25.48 -8.53 -31.27
C ALA A 393 24.38 -9.07 -32.21
N ALA A 394 23.24 -9.49 -31.66
CA ALA A 394 22.14 -10.01 -32.46
C ALA A 394 21.46 -8.92 -33.33
N ILE A 395 21.37 -7.68 -32.83
CA ILE A 395 20.86 -6.54 -33.61
C ILE A 395 21.88 -6.15 -34.71
N GLU A 396 23.17 -6.15 -34.40
CA GLU A 396 24.23 -5.89 -35.38
C GLU A 396 24.21 -6.94 -36.50
N GLU A 397 24.04 -8.22 -36.18
CA GLU A 397 23.87 -9.29 -37.17
C GLU A 397 22.62 -9.08 -38.03
N ALA A 398 21.49 -8.69 -37.42
CA ALA A 398 20.23 -8.52 -38.13
C ALA A 398 20.17 -7.25 -38.99
N GLN A 399 20.84 -6.16 -38.59
CA GLN A 399 20.69 -4.84 -39.22
C GLN A 399 21.96 -4.29 -39.86
N GLY A 400 23.12 -4.90 -39.61
CA GLY A 400 24.42 -4.37 -40.03
C GLY A 400 24.83 -3.08 -39.32
N VAL A 401 24.15 -2.72 -38.21
CA VAL A 401 24.41 -1.51 -37.43
C VAL A 401 24.65 -1.89 -35.98
N ARG A 402 25.81 -1.51 -35.46
CA ARG A 402 26.15 -1.68 -34.06
C ARG A 402 25.51 -0.56 -33.24
N ILE A 403 24.53 -0.92 -32.42
CA ILE A 403 23.81 0.01 -31.52
C ILE A 403 24.61 0.22 -30.23
N PRO A 404 24.59 1.41 -29.59
CA PRO A 404 25.36 1.65 -28.37
C PRO A 404 24.76 1.00 -27.13
N ILE A 405 25.61 0.43 -26.27
CA ILE A 405 25.32 0.13 -24.87
C ILE A 405 25.76 1.32 -24.02
N LEU A 406 24.82 1.90 -23.27
CA LEU A 406 25.02 3.05 -22.39
C LEU A 406 24.89 2.63 -20.93
N GLY A 407 25.72 3.19 -20.06
CA GLY A 407 25.68 2.92 -18.63
C GLY A 407 26.90 3.50 -17.92
N ARG A 408 27.24 3.01 -16.73
CA ARG A 408 28.52 3.33 -16.07
C ARG A 408 29.34 2.07 -15.88
N ALA A 409 30.64 2.14 -16.15
CA ALA A 409 31.54 1.00 -15.95
C ALA A 409 31.57 0.56 -14.48
N SER A 410 31.70 -0.76 -14.24
CA SER A 410 31.85 -1.32 -12.89
C SER A 410 33.14 -0.81 -12.22
N GLY A 411 33.13 -0.72 -10.89
CA GLY A 411 34.32 -0.37 -10.12
C GLY A 411 35.45 -1.41 -10.25
N PRO A 412 36.71 -1.03 -9.96
CA PRO A 412 37.87 -1.91 -10.10
C PRO A 412 37.91 -3.07 -9.10
N SER A 413 37.06 -3.02 -8.06
CA SER A 413 36.92 -4.06 -7.04
C SER A 413 35.97 -5.20 -7.46
N ILE A 414 35.28 -5.06 -8.59
CA ILE A 414 34.36 -6.07 -9.12
C ILE A 414 35.17 -7.16 -9.84
N GLY A 415 34.79 -8.42 -9.59
CA GLY A 415 35.40 -9.58 -10.25
C GLY A 415 35.21 -9.55 -11.77
N ALA A 416 36.14 -10.15 -12.51
CA ALA A 416 36.11 -10.14 -13.98
C ALA A 416 34.82 -10.75 -14.57
N ASP A 417 34.18 -11.66 -13.82
CA ASP A 417 32.90 -12.30 -14.14
C ASP A 417 31.71 -11.35 -14.08
N GLN A 418 31.83 -10.25 -13.34
CA GLN A 418 30.80 -9.22 -13.15
C GLN A 418 31.24 -7.86 -13.71
N ALA A 419 32.41 -7.80 -14.35
CA ALA A 419 32.91 -6.57 -14.93
C ALA A 419 32.01 -6.13 -16.09
N PHE A 420 31.62 -4.86 -16.07
CA PHE A 420 30.78 -4.24 -17.08
C PHE A 420 31.46 -3.00 -17.64
N SER A 421 31.56 -2.92 -18.96
CA SER A 421 32.10 -1.78 -19.69
C SER A 421 31.12 -1.39 -20.79
N PRO A 422 30.42 -0.25 -20.68
CA PRO A 422 29.52 0.23 -21.73
C PRO A 422 30.31 0.80 -22.91
N ASP A 423 29.68 0.91 -24.09
CA ASP A 423 30.27 1.64 -25.21
C ASP A 423 30.30 3.17 -24.93
N GLN A 424 29.33 3.67 -24.17
CA GLN A 424 29.22 5.06 -23.77
C GLN A 424 28.92 5.19 -22.28
N THR A 425 29.74 5.99 -21.58
CA THR A 425 29.49 6.33 -20.18
C THR A 425 28.36 7.35 -20.07
N LEU A 426 27.40 7.08 -19.20
CA LEU A 426 26.37 8.03 -18.78
C LEU A 426 26.78 8.70 -17.47
N GLU A 427 26.64 10.03 -17.44
CA GLU A 427 26.89 10.86 -16.26
C GLU A 427 25.59 11.31 -15.61
N ASP A 428 25.69 11.74 -14.34
CA ASP A 428 24.56 12.30 -13.62
C ASP A 428 23.99 13.53 -14.34
N GLY A 429 22.68 13.54 -14.57
CA GLY A 429 21.98 14.63 -15.25
C GLY A 429 21.94 14.53 -16.77
N ASP A 430 22.60 13.56 -17.39
CA ASP A 430 22.49 13.31 -18.83
C ASP A 430 21.02 13.12 -19.23
N ARG A 431 20.63 13.68 -20.38
CA ARG A 431 19.25 13.69 -20.85
C ARG A 431 19.14 13.02 -22.21
N ILE A 432 18.36 11.95 -22.28
CA ILE A 432 18.15 11.13 -23.47
C ILE A 432 16.71 11.33 -23.95
N ARG A 433 16.53 11.81 -25.18
CA ARG A 433 15.20 11.88 -25.82
C ARG A 433 14.79 10.48 -26.27
N ILE A 434 13.61 10.04 -25.84
CA ILE A 434 13.04 8.73 -26.21
C ILE A 434 12.13 8.88 -27.43
N CYS A 435 11.01 9.59 -27.29
CA CYS A 435 10.05 9.84 -28.36
C CYS A 435 9.22 11.07 -28.01
N ASP A 436 8.63 11.74 -29.01
CA ASP A 436 7.82 12.95 -28.82
C ASP A 436 8.47 13.95 -27.84
N ASP A 437 7.80 14.22 -26.71
CA ASP A 437 8.23 15.06 -25.60
C ASP A 437 8.68 14.25 -24.37
N VAL A 438 8.90 12.94 -24.50
CA VAL A 438 9.35 12.04 -23.42
C VAL A 438 10.88 12.04 -23.33
N HIS A 439 11.40 12.42 -22.16
CA HIS A 439 12.82 12.44 -21.88
C HIS A 439 13.17 11.57 -20.68
N LEU A 440 14.31 10.90 -20.80
CA LEU A 440 14.90 10.11 -19.76
C LEU A 440 16.12 10.84 -19.22
N ARG A 441 16.06 11.25 -17.95
CA ARG A 441 17.20 11.83 -17.23
C ARG A 441 17.92 10.76 -16.42
N VAL A 442 19.24 10.72 -16.55
CA VAL A 442 20.11 9.84 -15.78
C VAL A 442 20.32 10.42 -14.38
N ILE A 443 20.22 9.57 -13.37
CA ILE A 443 20.50 9.93 -11.98
C ILE A 443 21.49 8.92 -11.43
N HIS A 444 22.71 9.36 -11.12
CA HIS A 444 23.70 8.51 -10.48
C HIS A 444 23.32 8.28 -9.01
N THR A 445 23.10 7.01 -8.67
CA THR A 445 22.59 6.57 -7.36
C THR A 445 23.49 5.49 -6.76
N PRO A 446 24.77 5.81 -6.48
CA PRO A 446 25.70 4.84 -5.92
C PRO A 446 25.24 4.35 -4.55
N GLY A 447 25.70 3.14 -4.20
CA GLY A 447 25.52 2.59 -2.86
C GLY A 447 25.14 1.13 -2.87
N HIS A 448 24.19 0.71 -3.71
CA HIS A 448 24.01 -0.73 -3.97
C HIS A 448 25.18 -1.28 -4.77
N ALA A 449 25.50 -0.59 -5.86
CA ALA A 449 26.73 -0.73 -6.64
C ALA A 449 27.31 0.67 -6.89
N SER A 450 28.62 0.80 -7.04
CA SER A 450 29.28 2.10 -7.27
C SER A 450 28.93 2.73 -8.63
N ASN A 451 28.53 1.89 -9.58
CA ASN A 451 28.16 2.26 -10.94
C ASN A 451 26.64 2.39 -11.16
N HIS A 452 25.84 2.34 -10.10
CA HIS A 452 24.38 2.28 -10.20
C HIS A 452 23.75 3.58 -10.69
N LEU A 453 22.86 3.48 -11.68
CA LEU A 453 22.07 4.54 -12.27
C LEU A 453 20.57 4.26 -12.09
N CYS A 454 19.81 5.29 -11.74
CA CYS A 454 18.38 5.33 -11.97
C CYS A 454 18.09 6.15 -13.23
N PHE A 455 16.94 5.89 -13.87
CA PHE A 455 16.48 6.63 -15.03
C PHE A 455 15.12 7.25 -14.76
N LEU A 456 14.97 8.56 -14.93
CA LEU A 456 13.74 9.29 -14.68
C LEU A 456 13.08 9.68 -15.99
N LEU A 457 11.84 9.22 -16.22
CA LEU A 457 10.95 9.83 -17.20
C LEU A 457 10.47 11.16 -16.63
N GLU A 458 11.05 12.25 -17.10
CA GLU A 458 10.98 13.57 -16.44
C GLU A 458 9.57 14.13 -16.42
N GLU A 459 8.86 14.03 -17.54
CA GLU A 459 7.56 14.68 -17.72
C GLU A 459 6.44 14.04 -16.91
N ASP A 460 6.57 12.75 -16.57
CA ASP A 460 5.57 11.98 -15.81
C ASP A 460 6.05 11.62 -14.39
N GLY A 461 7.27 12.04 -14.01
CA GLY A 461 7.83 11.76 -12.69
C GLY A 461 7.99 10.27 -12.38
N ILE A 462 8.32 9.44 -13.39
CA ILE A 462 8.43 7.98 -13.24
C ILE A 462 9.89 7.57 -13.16
N LEU A 463 10.30 7.01 -12.03
CA LEU A 463 11.67 6.57 -11.80
C LEU A 463 11.82 5.07 -12.08
N LEU A 464 12.58 4.70 -13.10
CA LEU A 464 13.12 3.35 -13.25
C LEU A 464 14.31 3.21 -12.30
N SER A 465 14.11 2.53 -11.17
CA SER A 465 15.05 2.57 -10.03
C SER A 465 16.14 1.52 -10.06
N GLY A 466 16.13 0.59 -11.04
CA GLY A 466 16.98 -0.59 -10.99
C GLY A 466 16.82 -1.32 -9.66
N ASP A 467 17.94 -1.57 -9.01
CA ASP A 467 18.03 -2.18 -7.68
C ASP A 467 18.23 -1.14 -6.57
N HIS A 468 18.01 0.14 -6.81
CA HIS A 468 18.14 1.13 -5.74
C HIS A 468 16.94 1.10 -4.78
N VAL A 469 15.74 0.95 -5.34
CA VAL A 469 14.46 0.87 -4.63
C VAL A 469 13.67 -0.27 -5.27
N MET A 470 13.20 -1.23 -4.47
CA MET A 470 12.46 -2.40 -4.94
C MET A 470 11.23 -2.71 -4.08
N ASN A 471 10.29 -3.47 -4.65
CA ASN A 471 9.05 -3.82 -3.99
C ASN A 471 9.26 -4.97 -2.99
N GLY A 472 8.79 -4.81 -1.75
CA GLY A 472 8.70 -5.91 -0.77
C GLY A 472 9.99 -6.37 -0.09
N SER A 473 11.16 -5.80 -0.43
CA SER A 473 12.44 -6.17 0.18
C SER A 473 13.40 -4.98 0.26
N THR A 474 14.52 -5.18 0.97
CA THR A 474 15.65 -4.26 1.00
C THR A 474 16.81 -4.86 0.22
N VAL A 475 17.55 -4.00 -0.48
CA VAL A 475 18.70 -4.44 -1.28
C VAL A 475 19.89 -4.81 -0.40
N VAL A 476 20.78 -5.65 -0.91
CA VAL A 476 22.02 -5.94 -0.22
C VAL A 476 23.01 -4.84 -0.55
N ILE A 477 23.62 -4.26 0.49
CA ILE A 477 24.75 -3.35 0.33
C ILE A 477 26.01 -4.14 0.64
N ASN A 478 26.84 -4.38 -0.38
CA ASN A 478 27.99 -5.28 -0.29
C ASN A 478 29.32 -4.56 -0.60
N PRO A 479 30.05 -4.09 0.43
CA PRO A 479 31.36 -3.47 0.25
C PRO A 479 32.40 -4.45 -0.36
N PRO A 480 33.42 -3.93 -1.07
CA PRO A 480 33.75 -2.51 -1.23
C PRO A 480 33.01 -1.79 -2.37
N ASP A 481 32.27 -2.50 -3.22
CA ASP A 481 31.52 -1.84 -4.30
C ASP A 481 30.23 -1.17 -3.81
N GLY A 482 29.52 -1.83 -2.89
CA GLY A 482 28.39 -1.26 -2.16
C GLY A 482 28.83 -0.40 -0.98
N ASP A 483 28.13 0.71 -0.75
CA ASP A 483 28.42 1.69 0.28
C ASP A 483 27.12 2.19 0.94
N MET A 484 27.01 2.05 2.26
CA MET A 484 25.80 2.41 3.01
C MET A 484 25.58 3.92 3.11
N PHE A 485 26.66 4.71 3.20
CA PHE A 485 26.57 6.16 3.24
C PHE A 485 26.07 6.69 1.90
N ALA A 486 26.68 6.25 0.80
CA ALA A 486 26.26 6.61 -0.56
C ALA A 486 24.83 6.15 -0.84
N TYR A 487 24.44 4.95 -0.38
CA TYR A 487 23.08 4.44 -0.55
C TYR A 487 22.04 5.34 0.13
N ILE A 488 22.25 5.69 1.41
CA ILE A 488 21.34 6.57 2.14
C ILE A 488 21.30 7.97 1.52
N ALA A 489 22.45 8.53 1.14
CA ALA A 489 22.52 9.84 0.49
C ALA A 489 21.77 9.87 -0.86
N SER A 490 21.89 8.79 -1.64
CA SER A 490 21.15 8.63 -2.91
C SER A 490 19.64 8.52 -2.67
N LEU A 491 19.20 7.76 -1.67
CA LEU A 491 17.79 7.69 -1.27
C LEU A 491 17.25 9.06 -0.84
N GLU A 492 17.98 9.80 0.00
CA GLU A 492 17.59 11.15 0.42
C GLU A 492 17.51 12.12 -0.75
N ARG A 493 18.39 12.00 -1.75
CA ARG A 493 18.30 12.79 -2.99
C ARG A 493 17.02 12.46 -3.74
N LEU A 494 16.72 11.18 -3.96
CA LEU A 494 15.51 10.73 -4.66
C LEU A 494 14.22 11.13 -3.91
N GLU A 495 14.23 11.12 -2.57
CA GLU A 495 13.09 11.50 -1.74
C GLU A 495 12.66 12.96 -1.92
N ARG A 496 13.61 13.85 -2.20
CA ARG A 496 13.36 15.28 -2.45
C ARG A 496 12.91 15.58 -3.89
N MET A 497 12.94 14.59 -4.78
CA MET A 497 12.54 14.77 -6.17
C MET A 497 11.03 14.63 -6.33
N HIS A 498 10.47 15.32 -7.33
CA HIS A 498 9.08 15.12 -7.71
C HIS A 498 8.94 13.80 -8.47
N LEU A 499 8.48 12.77 -7.77
CA LEU A 499 8.26 11.42 -8.31
C LEU A 499 6.81 10.98 -8.04
N ASN A 500 6.17 10.45 -9.07
CA ASN A 500 4.81 9.92 -9.01
C ASN A 500 4.81 8.40 -8.84
N TYR A 501 5.71 7.69 -9.54
CA TYR A 501 5.88 6.24 -9.43
C TYR A 501 7.35 5.82 -9.46
N ILE A 502 7.64 4.65 -8.89
CA ILE A 502 8.92 3.96 -9.04
C ILE A 502 8.68 2.60 -9.70
N LEU A 503 9.44 2.31 -10.75
CA LEU A 503 9.44 1.06 -11.51
C LEU A 503 10.74 0.30 -11.19
N PRO A 504 10.70 -0.69 -10.29
CA PRO A 504 11.89 -1.40 -9.86
C PRO A 504 12.32 -2.46 -10.86
N ALA A 505 13.58 -2.89 -10.79
CA ALA A 505 14.02 -4.08 -11.53
C ALA A 505 13.37 -5.37 -11.01
N HIS A 506 12.89 -5.38 -9.76
CA HIS A 506 12.20 -6.53 -9.17
C HIS A 506 10.90 -6.12 -8.49
N GLY A 507 9.82 -6.81 -8.87
CA GLY A 507 8.47 -6.60 -8.34
C GLY A 507 7.63 -5.61 -9.14
N TYR A 508 6.51 -5.20 -8.55
CA TYR A 508 5.52 -4.32 -9.18
C TYR A 508 5.91 -2.85 -9.05
N VAL A 509 5.21 -2.00 -9.82
CA VAL A 509 5.22 -0.54 -9.64
C VAL A 509 4.99 -0.17 -8.17
N LEU A 510 5.71 0.85 -7.70
CA LEU A 510 5.55 1.43 -6.38
C LEU A 510 4.93 2.83 -6.50
N GLY A 511 3.88 3.08 -5.73
CA GLY A 511 3.24 4.38 -5.58
C GLY A 511 3.75 5.11 -4.35
N LYS A 512 3.37 6.38 -4.20
CA LYS A 512 3.83 7.26 -3.11
C LYS A 512 5.35 7.22 -2.90
N PRO A 513 6.18 7.51 -3.93
CA PRO A 513 7.63 7.31 -3.89
C PRO A 513 8.35 7.84 -2.65
N ALA A 514 8.07 9.09 -2.26
CA ALA A 514 8.68 9.71 -1.08
C ALA A 514 8.37 8.95 0.23
N GLN A 515 7.19 8.33 0.34
CA GLN A 515 6.85 7.52 1.51
C GLN A 515 7.63 6.20 1.51
N GLU A 516 7.72 5.51 0.37
CA GLU A 516 8.48 4.26 0.25
C GLU A 516 9.97 4.47 0.50
N ILE A 517 10.54 5.54 -0.06
CA ILE A 517 11.95 5.89 0.17
C ILE A 517 12.20 6.23 1.65
N ARG A 518 11.33 7.01 2.31
CA ARG A 518 11.44 7.28 3.75
C ARG A 518 11.35 6.02 4.61
N LYS A 519 10.49 5.05 4.24
CA LYS A 519 10.42 3.75 4.91
C LYS A 519 11.75 3.01 4.80
N LEU A 520 12.39 3.01 3.62
CA LEU A 520 13.70 2.39 3.41
C LEU A 520 14.80 3.08 4.21
N ILE A 521 14.89 4.42 4.19
CA ILE A 521 15.86 5.17 4.99
C ILE A 521 15.68 4.84 6.47
N ARG A 522 14.44 4.91 6.98
CA ARG A 522 14.13 4.57 8.38
C ARG A 522 14.54 3.14 8.71
N HIS A 523 14.27 2.18 7.83
CA HIS A 523 14.69 0.79 8.01
C HIS A 523 16.21 0.68 8.19
N ARG A 524 17.00 1.34 7.32
CA ARG A 524 18.47 1.33 7.40
C ARG A 524 18.98 1.97 8.68
N LEU A 525 18.44 3.11 9.07
CA LEU A 525 18.86 3.79 10.29
C LEU A 525 18.50 2.98 11.56
N LEU A 526 17.33 2.35 11.59
CA LEU A 526 16.97 1.43 12.68
C LEU A 526 17.92 0.22 12.74
N ARG A 527 18.31 -0.33 11.59
CA ARG A 527 19.29 -1.42 11.55
C ARG A 527 20.67 -0.95 12.02
N GLU A 528 21.10 0.24 11.60
CA GLU A 528 22.35 0.85 12.07
C GLU A 528 22.37 0.99 13.60
N SER A 529 21.28 1.46 14.21
CA SER A 529 21.15 1.51 15.67
C SER A 529 21.28 0.14 16.31
N LYS A 530 20.63 -0.90 15.75
CA LYS A 530 20.78 -2.29 16.25
C LYS A 530 22.22 -2.80 16.14
N VAL A 531 22.92 -2.49 15.06
CA VAL A 531 24.34 -2.87 14.89
C VAL A 531 25.21 -2.21 15.95
N PHE A 532 25.04 -0.90 16.16
CA PHE A 532 25.79 -0.15 17.16
C PHE A 532 25.52 -0.66 18.58
N GLU A 533 24.26 -0.87 18.96
CA GLU A 533 23.88 -1.39 20.27
C GLU A 533 24.38 -2.82 20.50
N SER A 534 24.38 -3.66 19.46
CA SER A 534 24.95 -5.01 19.56
C SER A 534 26.45 -4.97 19.84
N LEU A 535 27.21 -4.12 19.14
CA LEU A 535 28.63 -3.95 19.38
C LEU A 535 28.91 -3.36 20.77
N LYS A 536 28.15 -2.35 21.19
CA LYS A 536 28.27 -1.72 22.51
C LYS A 536 28.03 -2.72 23.64
N ARG A 537 27.04 -3.59 23.50
CA ARG A 537 26.77 -4.68 24.47
C ARG A 537 27.96 -5.63 24.56
N LEU A 538 28.49 -6.08 23.42
CA LEU A 538 29.69 -6.93 23.40
C LEU A 538 30.88 -6.27 24.10
N CYS A 539 31.14 -4.99 23.84
CA CYS A 539 32.19 -4.24 24.52
C CYS A 539 31.99 -4.15 26.05
N THR A 540 30.74 -4.11 26.50
CA THR A 540 30.38 -4.04 27.93
C THR A 540 30.52 -5.40 28.61
N ASP A 541 30.05 -6.45 27.94
CA ASP A 541 30.03 -7.81 28.48
C ASP A 541 31.44 -8.44 28.48
N TYR A 542 32.32 -8.01 27.57
CA TYR A 542 33.69 -8.53 27.41
C TYR A 542 34.73 -7.39 27.29
N PRO A 543 34.98 -6.62 28.37
CA PRO A 543 35.82 -5.41 28.33
C PRO A 543 37.29 -5.69 28.00
N ASP A 544 37.83 -6.84 28.44
CA ASP A 544 39.21 -7.23 28.13
C ASP A 544 39.38 -7.49 26.63
N GLN A 545 38.46 -8.23 26.02
CA GLN A 545 38.45 -8.47 24.57
C GLN A 545 38.25 -7.17 23.79
N ALA A 546 37.35 -6.29 24.24
CA ALA A 546 37.10 -5.01 23.61
C ALA A 546 38.35 -4.12 23.55
N SER A 547 39.17 -4.14 24.60
CA SER A 547 40.38 -3.32 24.73
C SER A 547 41.57 -3.92 23.99
N ASP A 548 41.67 -5.25 23.91
CA ASP A 548 42.78 -5.97 23.29
C ASP A 548 42.60 -6.14 21.78
N LYS A 549 41.46 -6.70 21.37
CA LYS A 549 41.26 -7.23 20.00
C LYS A 549 39.93 -6.89 19.34
N GLY A 550 38.98 -6.24 20.01
CA GLY A 550 37.64 -5.93 19.47
C GLY A 550 36.76 -7.15 19.12
N PHE A 551 35.74 -6.93 18.28
CA PHE A 551 34.78 -7.94 17.83
C PHE A 551 34.65 -8.02 16.30
N THR A 552 34.58 -9.24 15.79
CA THR A 552 34.37 -9.54 14.37
C THR A 552 32.93 -9.27 13.93
N VAL A 553 32.70 -9.18 12.62
CA VAL A 553 31.34 -9.05 12.05
C VAL A 553 30.46 -10.21 12.50
N GLU A 554 31.01 -11.42 12.50
CA GLU A 554 30.33 -12.66 12.86
C GLU A 554 29.87 -12.68 14.32
N GLU A 555 30.61 -12.04 15.23
CA GLU A 555 30.22 -11.88 16.64
C GLU A 555 29.09 -10.85 16.82
N ILE A 556 29.03 -9.83 15.96
CA ILE A 556 28.03 -8.74 16.08
C ILE A 556 26.69 -9.13 15.44
N VAL A 557 26.69 -9.89 14.33
CA VAL A 557 25.48 -10.26 13.59
C VAL A 557 24.36 -10.84 14.47
N PRO A 558 24.60 -11.82 15.37
CA PRO A 558 23.54 -12.46 16.14
C PRO A 558 22.74 -11.50 17.02
N GLY A 559 23.39 -10.48 17.60
CA GLY A 559 22.72 -9.45 18.40
C GLY A 559 22.01 -8.40 17.54
N ALA A 560 22.60 -8.03 16.40
CA ALA A 560 22.04 -7.03 15.51
C ALA A 560 20.89 -7.54 14.63
N TYR A 561 20.78 -8.85 14.40
CA TYR A 561 19.83 -9.51 13.48
C TYR A 561 18.96 -10.59 14.15
N GLN A 562 18.58 -10.39 15.41
CA GLN A 562 17.69 -11.30 16.15
C GLN A 562 16.33 -11.52 15.47
N ASP A 563 15.88 -10.53 14.69
CA ASP A 563 14.64 -10.52 13.91
C ASP A 563 14.80 -11.17 12.52
N VAL A 564 15.94 -11.78 12.20
CA VAL A 564 16.23 -12.43 10.92
C VAL A 564 16.63 -13.88 11.14
N ALA A 565 16.08 -14.77 10.32
CA ALA A 565 16.40 -16.20 10.36
C ALA A 565 17.91 -16.45 10.24
N ILE A 566 18.44 -17.37 11.06
CA ILE A 566 19.88 -17.67 11.15
C ILE A 566 20.49 -18.05 9.79
N SER A 567 19.73 -18.74 8.94
CA SER A 567 20.17 -19.09 7.57
C SER A 567 20.53 -17.87 6.71
N LEU A 568 20.06 -16.67 7.05
CA LEU A 568 20.32 -15.44 6.32
C LEU A 568 21.43 -14.59 6.95
N HIS A 569 22.01 -15.00 8.07
CA HIS A 569 23.03 -14.24 8.79
C HIS A 569 24.29 -14.02 7.96
N GLY A 570 24.68 -14.95 7.10
CA GLY A 570 25.82 -14.77 6.18
C GLY A 570 25.61 -13.63 5.17
N LEU A 571 24.38 -13.42 4.70
CA LEU A 571 24.05 -12.29 3.83
C LEU A 571 23.92 -11.00 4.64
N ALA A 572 23.30 -11.08 5.83
CA ALA A 572 23.18 -9.95 6.76
C ALA A 572 24.54 -9.39 7.18
N ALA A 573 25.55 -10.25 7.33
CA ALA A 573 26.93 -9.87 7.64
C ALA A 573 27.50 -8.86 6.63
N ARG A 574 27.16 -8.98 5.33
CA ARG A 574 27.60 -8.04 4.29
C ARG A 574 27.02 -6.64 4.52
N SER A 575 25.72 -6.56 4.77
CA SER A 575 25.05 -5.28 5.08
C SER A 575 25.45 -4.74 6.45
N LEU A 576 25.72 -5.60 7.45
CA LEU A 576 26.27 -5.19 8.73
C LEU A 576 27.63 -4.52 8.56
N PHE A 577 28.51 -5.11 7.76
CA PHE A 577 29.82 -4.55 7.47
C PHE A 577 29.72 -3.17 6.81
N ALA A 578 28.77 -2.98 5.89
CA ALA A 578 28.48 -1.68 5.30
C ALA A 578 28.03 -0.63 6.35
N HIS A 579 27.20 -1.03 7.32
CA HIS A 579 26.83 -0.17 8.45
C HIS A 579 28.02 0.18 9.34
N LEU A 580 28.91 -0.77 9.62
CA LEU A 580 30.11 -0.51 10.42
C LEU A 580 31.06 0.48 9.73
N LEU A 581 31.24 0.38 8.41
CA LEU A 581 32.01 1.34 7.63
C LEU A 581 31.42 2.76 7.71
N LYS A 582 30.09 2.89 7.58
CA LYS A 582 29.42 4.18 7.77
C LYS A 582 29.58 4.70 9.20
N LEU A 583 29.35 3.86 10.23
CA LEU A 583 29.52 4.24 11.64
C LEU A 583 30.96 4.68 11.95
N LYS A 584 31.95 4.10 11.27
CA LYS A 584 33.36 4.53 11.36
C LYS A 584 33.55 5.92 10.78
N GLN A 585 32.96 6.19 9.61
CA GLN A 585 32.97 7.52 9.00
C GLN A 585 32.28 8.56 9.88
N ASP A 586 31.23 8.16 10.60
CA ASP A 586 30.53 8.98 11.60
C ASP A 586 31.31 9.13 12.92
N GLY A 587 32.48 8.49 13.06
CA GLY A 587 33.32 8.55 14.26
C GLY A 587 32.82 7.77 15.48
N LYS A 588 31.78 6.93 15.30
CA LYS A 588 31.12 6.19 16.40
C LYS A 588 31.80 4.88 16.76
N VAL A 589 32.43 4.24 15.78
CA VAL A 589 33.16 2.97 15.97
C VAL A 589 34.56 3.08 15.39
N PHE A 590 35.47 2.26 15.87
CA PHE A 590 36.81 2.11 15.31
C PHE A 590 37.05 0.67 14.86
N THR A 591 38.07 0.48 14.01
CA THR A 591 38.54 -0.83 13.58
C THR A 591 40.05 -0.82 13.37
N ASP A 592 40.71 -1.91 13.75
CA ASP A 592 42.12 -2.20 13.49
C ASP A 592 42.34 -2.98 12.18
N GLY A 593 41.25 -3.31 11.46
CA GLY A 593 41.25 -4.05 10.22
C GLY A 593 40.21 -5.18 10.20
N LYS A 594 40.20 -6.06 11.21
CA LYS A 594 39.27 -7.20 11.26
C LYS A 594 38.27 -7.13 12.40
N ALA A 595 38.58 -6.37 13.43
CA ALA A 595 37.74 -6.26 14.60
C ALA A 595 37.27 -4.82 14.82
N TRP A 596 36.13 -4.72 15.50
CA TRP A 596 35.37 -3.50 15.70
C TRP A 596 35.10 -3.27 17.17
N SER A 597 34.97 -2.00 17.52
CA SER A 597 34.81 -1.54 18.91
C SER A 597 34.23 -0.14 18.90
N VAL A 598 33.58 0.24 20.01
CA VAL A 598 32.98 1.56 20.17
C VAL A 598 34.08 2.61 20.41
N SER A 599 33.94 3.78 19.81
CA SER A 599 34.84 4.91 20.05
C SER A 599 34.69 5.41 21.49
N SER A 600 35.78 5.76 22.16
CA SER A 600 35.76 6.31 23.54
C SER A 600 35.08 7.69 23.65
N LEU A 601 34.76 8.30 22.50
CA LEU A 601 34.06 9.58 22.38
C LEU A 601 32.57 9.44 22.01
N ALA A 602 32.04 8.21 21.85
CA ALA A 602 30.72 7.92 21.27
C ALA A 602 29.61 7.59 22.30
#